data_AF-A0A7C1XW05-F1
#
_entry.id   AF-A0A7C1XW05-F1
#
_cell.length_a   1.000
_cell.length_b   1.000
_cell.length_c   1.000
_cell.angle_alpha   90.00
_cell.angle_beta   90.00
_cell.angle_gamma   90.00
#
_symmetry.space_group_name_H-M   'P 1'
#
loop_
_entity.id
_entity.type
_entity.pdbx_description
1 polymer ?
#
loop_
_entity_poly.entity_id
_entity_poly.type
_entity_poly.pdbx_seq_one_letter_code
_entity_poly.pdbx_strand_id
1 'polypeptide(L)' 'MTTNVELASQLLRNAANFFRDLGGQNAELTAQMSENAKLYDTVAKFLETDPDGEISEPSGGEG' A
#
# COMPACT_ATOMS: atom_id res chain seq x y z
N MET A 1 8.64 12.75 19.13
CA MET A 1 8.06 13.45 17.97
C MET A 1 8.00 12.45 16.85
N THR A 2 6.87 12.37 16.16
CA THR A 2 6.71 11.52 14.97
C THR A 2 7.40 12.20 13.79
N THR A 3 8.20 11.45 13.04
CA THR A 3 8.83 11.91 11.81
C THR A 3 7.82 11.90 10.66
N ASN A 4 8.11 12.63 9.58
CA ASN A 4 7.26 12.62 8.39
C ASN A 4 7.12 11.21 7.78
N VAL A 5 8.20 10.41 7.84
CA VAL A 5 8.23 9.02 7.37
C VAL A 5 7.28 8.13 8.19
N GLU A 6 7.31 8.26 9.52
CA GLU A 6 6.39 7.53 10.41
C GLU A 6 4.93 7.96 10.20
N LEU A 7 4.66 9.25 10.00
CA LEU A 7 3.31 9.73 9.73
C LEU A 7 2.78 9.21 8.38
N ALA A 8 3.59 9.28 7.33
CA ALA A 8 3.22 8.83 5.99
C ALA A 8 3.04 7.31 5.91
N SER A 9 3.93 6.53 6.52
CA SER A 9 3.77 5.07 6.61
C SER A 9 2.49 4.70 7.34
N GLN A 10 2.19 5.33 8.48
CA GLN A 10 0.94 5.07 9.21
C GLN A 10 -0.32 5.46 8.41
N LEU A 11 -0.27 6.53 7.63
CA LEU A 11 -1.36 6.90 6.71
C LEU A 11 -1.58 5.81 5.64
N LEU A 12 -0.51 5.27 5.05
CA LEU A 12 -0.59 4.19 4.06
C LEU A 12 -1.15 2.90 4.68
N ARG A 13 -0.77 2.56 5.91
CA ARG A 13 -1.34 1.42 6.66
C ARG A 13 -2.85 1.59 6.89
N ASN A 14 -3.27 2.80 7.26
CA ASN A 14 -4.69 3.11 7.45
C ASN A 14 -5.47 2.99 6.13
N ALA A 15 -4.90 3.45 5.01
CA ALA A 15 -5.50 3.28 3.70
C ALA A 15 -5.63 1.78 3.32
N ALA A 16 -4.60 0.97 3.59
CA ALA A 16 -4.66 -0.47 3.35
C ALA A 16 -5.81 -1.13 4.14
N ASN A 17 -6.00 -0.75 5.40
CA ASN A 17 -7.10 -1.24 6.23
C ASN A 17 -8.47 -0.79 5.70
N PHE A 18 -8.60 0.47 5.28
CA PHE A 18 -9.82 0.97 4.65
C PHE A 18 -10.23 0.13 3.43
N PHE A 19 -9.28 -0.24 2.58
CA PHE A 19 -9.59 -1.12 1.43
C PHE A 19 -10.01 -2.52 1.86
N ARG A 20 -9.38 -3.12 2.88
CA ARG A 20 -9.82 -4.41 3.43
C ARG A 20 -11.25 -4.35 3.94
N ASP A 21 -11.57 -3.31 4.70
CA ASP A 21 -12.90 -3.10 5.27
C ASP A 21 -13.94 -2.93 4.16
N LEU A 22 -13.61 -2.18 3.10
CA LEU A 22 -14.49 -2.01 1.95
C LEU A 22 -14.69 -3.33 1.19
N GLY A 23 -13.62 -4.10 0.97
CA GLY A 23 -13.68 -5.42 0.34
C GLY A 23 -14.44 -6.46 1.17
N GLY A 24 -14.42 -6.36 2.50
CA GLY A 24 -15.20 -7.21 3.39
C GLY A 24 -16.70 -6.90 3.37
N GLN A 25 -17.08 -5.67 3.07
CA GLN A 25 -18.46 -5.22 2.94
C GLN A 25 -19.06 -5.49 1.55
N ASN A 26 -18.22 -5.62 0.52
CA ASN A 26 -18.65 -5.86 -0.86
C ASN A 26 -17.83 -6.98 -1.52
N ALA A 27 -18.47 -8.14 -1.68
CA ALA A 27 -17.88 -9.34 -2.27
C ALA A 27 -17.39 -9.14 -3.72
N GLU A 28 -18.05 -8.28 -4.50
CA GLU A 28 -17.67 -7.99 -5.90
C GLU A 28 -16.35 -7.22 -5.96
N LEU A 29 -16.05 -6.44 -4.92
CA LEU A 29 -14.84 -5.62 -4.84
C LEU A 29 -13.71 -6.29 -4.03
N THR A 30 -13.97 -7.40 -3.33
CA THR A 30 -13.00 -8.02 -2.41
C THR A 30 -11.63 -8.25 -3.06
N ALA A 31 -11.60 -8.81 -4.26
CA ALA A 31 -10.34 -9.12 -4.96
C ALA A 31 -9.55 -7.84 -5.26
N GLN A 32 -10.18 -6.86 -5.92
CA GLN A 32 -9.54 -5.59 -6.27
C GLN A 32 -9.10 -4.80 -5.03
N MET A 33 -9.94 -4.74 -4.00
CA MET A 33 -9.59 -4.04 -2.77
C MET A 33 -8.47 -4.74 -2.00
N SER A 34 -8.39 -6.07 -2.07
CA SER A 34 -7.27 -6.83 -1.50
C SER A 34 -5.95 -6.53 -2.21
N GLU A 35 -5.97 -6.37 -3.54
CA GLU A 35 -4.79 -5.94 -4.30
C GLU A 35 -4.36 -4.52 -3.94
N ASN A 36 -5.32 -3.59 -3.87
CA ASN A 36 -5.05 -2.23 -3.40
C ASN A 36 -4.43 -2.25 -1.99
N ALA A 37 -5.05 -2.94 -1.04
CA ALA A 37 -4.54 -3.04 0.33
C ALA A 37 -3.10 -3.58 0.39
N LYS A 38 -2.77 -4.60 -0.41
CA LYS A 38 -1.42 -5.14 -0.50
C LYS A 38 -0.42 -4.11 -1.05
N LEU A 39 -0.82 -3.32 -2.05
CA LEU A 39 0.03 -2.28 -2.61
C LEU A 39 0.37 -1.21 -1.56
N TYR A 40 -0.65 -0.69 -0.87
CA TYR A 40 -0.45 0.31 0.19
C TYR A 40 0.44 -0.21 1.32
N ASP A 41 0.25 -1.47 1.74
CA ASP A 41 1.12 -2.10 2.74
C ASP A 41 2.57 -2.25 2.27
N THR A 42 2.76 -2.55 0.99
CA THR A 42 4.10 -2.71 0.39
C THR A 42 4.82 -1.37 0.37
N VAL A 43 4.16 -0.29 -0.04
CA VAL A 43 4.73 1.06 -0.02
C VAL A 43 4.98 1.53 1.40
N ALA A 44 4.05 1.28 2.34
CA ALA A 44 4.25 1.60 3.76
C ALA A 44 5.51 0.91 4.30
N LYS A 45 5.69 -0.37 3.98
CA LYS A 45 6.87 -1.14 4.37
C LYS A 45 8.15 -0.57 3.77
N PHE A 46 8.16 -0.21 2.48
CA PHE A 46 9.34 0.39 1.86
C PHE A 46 9.70 1.72 2.53
N LEU A 47 8.71 2.57 2.77
CA LEU A 47 8.93 3.85 3.45
C LEU A 47 9.46 3.67 4.89
N GLU A 48 8.99 2.63 5.60
CA GLU A 48 9.47 2.26 6.94
C GLU A 48 10.91 1.72 6.94
N THR A 49 11.32 0.99 5.90
CA THR A 49 12.61 0.27 5.87
C THR A 49 13.71 0.97 5.10
N ASP A 50 13.37 1.69 4.04
CA ASP A 50 14.28 2.39 3.14
C ASP A 50 13.55 3.59 2.49
N PRO A 51 13.42 4.71 3.22
CA PRO A 51 12.60 5.85 2.79
C PRO A 51 13.12 6.56 1.53
N ASP A 52 14.40 6.38 1.21
CA ASP A 52 15.05 6.95 0.02
C ASP A 52 15.29 5.88 -1.07
N GLY A 53 14.75 4.67 -0.89
CA GLY A 53 14.92 3.55 -1.81
C GLY A 53 14.21 3.78 -3.15
N GLU A 54 14.88 3.40 -4.23
CA GLU A 54 14.31 3.45 -5.58
C GLU A 54 13.50 2.19 -5.88
N ILE A 55 12.22 2.33 -6.23
CA ILE A 55 11.42 1.23 -6.75
C ILE A 55 11.60 1.21 -8.26
N SER A 56 12.32 0.21 -8.77
CA SER A 56 12.28 -0.08 -10.21
C SER A 56 10.89 -0.58 -10.56
N GLU A 57 10.15 0.14 -11.40
CA GLU A 57 8.94 -0.42 -11.99
C GLU A 57 9.30 -1.75 -12.66
N PRO A 58 8.52 -2.83 -12.46
CA PRO A 58 8.71 -4.03 -13.26
C PRO A 58 8.51 -3.58 -14.71
N SER A 59 9.58 -3.67 -15.50
CA SER A 59 9.57 -3.35 -16.92
C SER A 59 8.37 -4.03 -17.55
N GLY A 60 7.36 -3.22 -17.90
CA GLY A 60 6.16 -3.70 -18.57
C GLY A 60 6.60 -4.47 -19.80
N GLY A 61 6.17 -5.74 -19.89
CA GLY A 61 6.47 -6.58 -21.03
C GLY A 61 6.09 -5.85 -22.32
N GLU A 62 7.10 -5.57 -23.13
CA GLU A 62 6.93 -5.24 -24.54
C GLU A 62 6.28 -6.46 -25.20
N GLY A 63 5.06 -6.28 -25.70
CA GLY A 63 4.40 -7.21 -26.61
C GLY A 63 4.98 -7.14 -28.02
#